data_AF-A0AA95SH42-F1
#
_entry.id   AF-A0AA95SH42-F1
#
_cell.length_a   1.000
_cell.length_b   1.000
_cell.length_c   1.000
_cell.angle_alpha   90.00
_cell.angle_beta   90.00
_cell.angle_gamma   90.00
#
_symmetry.space_group_name_H-M   'P 1'
#
loop_
_entity.id
_entity.type
_entity.pdbx_description
1 polymer ?
#
loop_
_entity_poly.entity_id
_entity_poly.type
_entity_poly.pdbx_seq_one_letter_code
_entity_poly.pdbx_strand_id
1 'polypeptide(L)' 'MIMLIMLFFIFTFGYEWAYLKKKNRKRRTFWIVFCIMGMSFSYCIATVVFKQMPSPNALIQFLFNPIQQKIIGKVE' A
#
# COMPACT_ATOMS: atom_id res chain seq x y z
N MET A 1 12.61 0.38 7.41
CA MET A 1 12.08 0.91 6.12
C MET A 1 10.72 1.60 6.30
N ILE A 2 9.68 0.92 6.83
CA ILE A 2 8.34 1.51 7.05
C ILE A 2 8.36 2.74 7.98
N MET A 3 9.15 2.70 9.06
CA MET A 3 9.30 3.84 9.98
C MET A 3 9.83 5.10 9.29
N LEU A 4 10.76 4.96 8.33
CA LEU A 4 11.27 6.09 7.54
C LEU A 4 10.20 6.67 6.60
N ILE A 5 9.38 5.80 6.01
CA ILE A 5 8.25 6.21 5.16
C ILE A 5 7.24 7.00 5.99
N MET A 6 6.91 6.54 7.20
CA MET A 6 6.00 7.27 8.10
C MET A 6 6.55 8.63 8.52
N LEU A 7 7.84 8.72 8.86
CA LEU A 7 8.50 9.99 9.17
C LEU A 7 8.45 10.97 8.00
N PHE A 8 8.68 10.49 6.78
CA PHE A 8 8.55 11.30 5.56
C PHE A 8 7.13 11.83 5.39
N PHE A 9 6.10 10.97 5.55
CA PHE A 9 4.71 11.39 5.47
C PHE A 9 4.35 12.48 6.49
N ILE A 10 4.81 12.35 7.74
CA ILE A 10 4.58 13.34 8.79
C ILE A 10 5.25 14.68 8.41
N PHE A 11 6.48 14.63 7.91
CA PHE A 11 7.23 15.83 7.53
C PHE A 11 6.58 16.55 6.34
N THR A 12 6.20 15.79 5.29
CA THR A 12 5.46 16.32 4.14
C THR A 12 4.12 16.89 4.56
N PHE A 13 3.40 16.23 5.48
CA PHE A 13 2.11 16.71 5.97
C PHE A 13 2.25 18.04 6.71
N GLY A 14 3.23 18.15 7.60
CA GLY A 14 3.52 19.39 8.32
C GLY A 14 3.90 20.54 7.37
N TYR A 15 4.72 20.25 6.35
CA TYR A 15 5.15 21.24 5.37
C TYR A 15 3.98 21.76 4.51
N GLU A 16 3.18 20.85 3.93
CA GLU A 16 1.98 21.19 3.15
C GLU A 16 0.95 21.96 4.00
N TRP A 17 0.73 21.52 5.24
CA TRP A 17 -0.21 22.19 6.14
C TRP A 17 0.23 23.61 6.49
N ALA A 18 1.52 23.81 6.77
CA ALA A 18 2.10 25.13 7.01
C ALA A 18 2.01 26.02 5.76
N TYR A 19 2.24 25.47 4.57
CA TYR A 19 2.12 26.18 3.30
C TYR A 19 0.67 26.62 3.02
N LEU A 20 -0.29 25.71 3.18
CA LEU A 20 -1.71 25.98 2.97
C LEU A 20 -2.24 27.04 3.96
N LYS A 21 -1.79 26.99 5.22
CA LYS A 21 -2.14 27.97 6.25
C LYS A 21 -1.50 29.34 5.95
N LYS A 22 -0.22 29.38 5.58
CA LYS A 22 0.49 30.62 5.22
C LYS A 22 -0.15 31.34 4.03
N LYS A 23 -0.71 30.58 3.09
CA LYS A 23 -1.30 31.11 1.85
C LYS A 23 -2.83 31.30 1.91
N ASN A 24 -3.44 31.15 3.11
CA ASN A 24 -4.88 31.31 3.35
C ASN A 24 -5.76 30.62 2.30
N ARG A 25 -5.38 29.40 1.90
CA ARG A 25 -6.10 28.68 0.84
C ARG A 25 -7.47 28.21 1.34
N LYS A 26 -8.43 28.14 0.41
CA LYS A 26 -9.81 27.73 0.70
C LYS A 26 -9.83 26.35 1.37
N ARG A 27 -10.80 26.11 2.27
CA ARG A 27 -11.01 24.83 2.97
C ARG A 27 -11.09 23.61 2.03
N ARG A 28 -11.54 23.80 0.77
CA ARG A 28 -11.52 22.76 -0.27
C ARG A 28 -10.11 22.22 -0.55
N THR A 29 -9.10 23.08 -0.63
CA THR A 29 -7.72 22.65 -0.93
C THR A 29 -7.14 21.80 0.21
N PHE A 30 -7.47 22.13 1.46
CA PHE A 30 -7.09 21.31 2.63
C PHE A 30 -7.68 19.89 2.54
N TRP A 31 -8.96 19.78 2.19
CA TRP A 31 -9.61 18.48 2.02
C TRP A 31 -8.99 17.66 0.88
N ILE A 32 -8.68 18.28 -0.26
CA ILE A 32 -8.03 17.59 -1.39
C ILE A 32 -6.66 17.06 -0.98
N VAL A 33 -5.82 17.88 -0.34
CA VAL A 33 -4.49 17.46 0.11
C VAL A 33 -4.58 16.35 1.16
N PHE A 34 -5.52 16.46 2.10
CA PHE A 34 -5.76 15.41 3.10
C PHE A 34 -6.19 14.09 2.44
N CYS A 35 -7.11 14.13 1.47
CA CYS A 35 -7.56 12.93 0.75
C CYS A 35 -6.43 12.28 -0.05
N ILE A 36 -5.60 13.07 -0.75
CA ILE A 36 -4.46 12.54 -1.51
C ILE A 36 -3.43 11.91 -0.56
N MET A 37 -3.10 12.57 0.55
CA MET A 37 -2.17 12.00 1.53
C MET A 37 -2.72 10.73 2.18
N GLY A 38 -4.02 10.71 2.50
CA GLY A 38 -4.69 9.51 3.02
C GLY A 38 -4.69 8.35 2.03
N MET A 39 -4.90 8.62 0.73
CA MET A 39 -4.80 7.61 -0.33
C MET A 39 -3.37 7.05 -0.45
N SER A 40 -2.36 7.92 -0.47
CA SER A 40 -0.97 7.48 -0.56
C SER A 40 -0.53 6.69 0.69
N PHE A 41 -1.01 7.09 1.87
CA PHE A 41 -0.73 6.37 3.12
C PHE A 41 -1.40 4.99 3.15
N SER A 42 -2.67 4.91 2.75
CA SER A 42 -3.40 3.64 2.66
C SER A 42 -2.79 2.69 1.63
N TYR A 43 -2.27 3.20 0.50
CA TYR A 43 -1.50 2.40 -0.45
C TYR A 43 -0.22 1.83 0.18
N CYS A 44 0.53 2.64 0.92
CA CYS A 44 1.69 2.16 1.67
C CYS A 44 1.32 1.11 2.72
N ILE A 45 0.20 1.25 3.43
CA ILE A 45 -0.28 0.21 4.36
C ILE A 45 -0.66 -1.06 3.59
N ALA A 46 -1.41 -0.92 2.50
CA ALA A 46 -1.83 -2.05 1.68
C ALA A 46 -0.62 -2.87 1.21
N THR A 47 0.43 -2.22 0.71
CA THR A 47 1.65 -2.93 0.28
C THR A 47 2.37 -3.68 1.41
N VAL A 48 2.20 -3.26 2.67
CA VAL A 48 2.74 -3.98 3.84
C VAL A 48 1.83 -5.15 4.24
N VAL A 49 0.52 -4.93 4.29
CA VAL A 49 -0.46 -5.96 4.66
C VAL A 49 -0.49 -7.07 3.62
N PHE A 50 -0.51 -6.71 2.34
CA PHE A 50 -0.48 -7.66 1.22
C PHE A 50 0.92 -8.22 0.94
N LYS A 51 1.95 -7.80 1.67
CA LYS A 51 3.29 -8.42 1.59
C LYS A 51 3.31 -9.87 2.08
N GLN A 52 2.32 -10.24 2.91
CA GLN A 52 2.09 -11.62 3.35
C GLN A 52 1.23 -12.43 2.37
N MET A 53 0.74 -11.84 1.27
CA MET A 53 0.13 -12.67 0.23
C MET A 53 1.18 -13.62 -0.33
N PRO A 54 0.86 -14.92 -0.45
CA PRO A 54 1.74 -15.88 -1.09
C PRO A 54 2.19 -15.30 -2.43
N SER A 55 3.48 -15.43 -2.74
CA SER A 55 4.05 -14.97 -4.00
C SER A 55 3.16 -15.44 -5.16
N PRO A 56 3.10 -14.72 -6.30
CA PRO A 56 2.31 -15.15 -7.44
C PRO A 56 2.59 -16.62 -7.83
N ASN A 57 3.83 -17.08 -7.64
CA ASN A 57 4.20 -18.49 -7.76
C ASN A 57 3.50 -19.43 -6.77
N ALA A 58 3.37 -19.04 -5.51
CA ALA A 58 2.64 -19.82 -4.51
C ALA A 58 1.12 -19.82 -4.76
N LEU A 59 0.55 -18.75 -5.33
CA LEU A 59 -0.84 -18.74 -5.81
C LEU A 59 -1.03 -19.67 -7.02
N ILE A 60 -0.10 -19.65 -7.98
CA ILE A 60 -0.11 -20.57 -9.12
C ILE A 60 0.03 -22.01 -8.63
N GLN A 61 0.98 -22.31 -7.73
CA GLN A 61 1.11 -23.64 -7.15
C GLN A 61 -0.16 -24.08 -6.40
N PHE A 62 -0.83 -23.18 -5.68
CA PHE A 62 -2.09 -23.50 -5.00
C PHE A 62 -3.21 -23.82 -6.00
N LEU A 63 -3.34 -23.03 -7.07
CA LEU A 63 -4.38 -23.20 -8.08
C LEU A 63 -4.17 -24.45 -8.95
N PHE A 64 -2.91 -24.71 -9.30
CA PHE A 64 -2.52 -25.80 -10.21
C PHE A 64 -2.13 -27.09 -9.46
N ASN A 65 -1.99 -27.10 -8.14
CA ASN A 65 -1.75 -28.31 -7.34
C ASN A 65 -2.73 -29.45 -7.62
N PRO A 66 -4.07 -29.24 -7.60
CA PRO A 66 -5.02 -30.33 -7.84
C PRO A 66 -4.96 -30.86 -9.29
N ILE A 67 -4.53 -30.02 -10.24
CA ILE A 67 -4.34 -30.39 -11.63
C ILE A 67 -3.02 -31.16 -11.80
N GLN A 68 -1.95 -30.71 -11.15
CA GLN A 68 -0.67 -31.42 -11.10
C GLN A 68 -0.80 -32.79 -10.43
N GLN A 69 -1.56 -32.92 -9.35
CA GLN A 69 -1.81 -34.22 -8.71
C GLN A 69 -2.57 -35.19 -9.63
N LYS A 70 -3.48 -34.68 -10.48
CA LYS A 70 -4.22 -35.50 -11.44
C LYS A 70 -3.42 -35.86 -12.70
N ILE A 71 -2.47 -35.01 -13.13
CA ILE A 71 -1.69 -35.21 -14.36
C ILE A 71 -0.38 -35.96 -14.08
N ILE A 72 0.30 -35.67 -12.96
CA ILE A 72 1.63 -36.23 -12.64
C ILE A 72 1.52 -37.57 -11.92
N GLY A 73 0.36 -37.91 -11.33
CA GLY A 73 0.12 -39.23 -10.76
C GLY A 73 1.18 -39.63 -9.72
N LYS A 74 1.00 -39.19 -8.47
CA LYS A 74 1.64 -39.74 -7.27
C LYS A 74 3.08 -40.24 -7.50
N VAL A 75 4.05 -39.35 -7.56
CA VAL A 75 5.44 -39.75 -7.26
C VAL A 75 5.52 -39.83 -5.74
N GLU A 76 5.64 -41.07 -5.25
CA GLU A 76 5.94 -41.41 -3.87
C GLU A 76 7.18 -40.69 -3.34
#